data_AF-A0A6I7QKT0-F1
#
_entry.id   AF-A0A6I7QKT0-F1
#
_cell.length_a   1.000
_cell.length_b   1.000
_cell.length_c   1.000
_cell.angle_alpha   90.00
_cell.angle_beta   90.00
_cell.angle_gamma   90.00
#
_symmetry.space_group_name_H-M   'P 1'
#
loop_
_entity.id
_entity.type
_entity.pdbx_description
1 polymer ?
#
loop_
_entity_poly.entity_id
_entity_poly.type
_entity_poly.pdbx_seq_one_letter_code
_entity_poly.pdbx_strand_id
1 'polypeptide(L)'
;MMKQRTITVIFFNGLFLMLAGLMLFLPACSSDSEDDVTPDCNLENVTYSGTIAPIMVQYCNSCHSAAAPQAGIVTANHEGLSVVALDGRLLGSVNHDQGFSPMPKNMPKLAECPREQIAVWVNDGAPDN
;
A
#
# COMPACT_ATOMS: atom_id res chain seq x y z
N MET A 1 18.67 6.32 27.19
CA MET A 1 18.82 5.70 28.53
C MET A 1 17.68 4.72 28.76
N MET A 2 17.92 3.42 28.56
CA MET A 2 17.06 2.35 29.07
C MET A 2 17.95 1.15 29.38
N LYS A 3 17.84 0.65 30.61
CA LYS A 3 18.76 -0.27 31.28
C LYS A 3 18.52 -1.72 30.84
N GLN A 4 19.44 -2.34 30.10
CA GLN A 4 19.45 -3.79 29.90
C GLN A 4 20.09 -4.45 31.12
N ARG A 5 19.29 -5.25 31.85
CA ARG A 5 19.69 -5.96 33.07
C ARG A 5 20.60 -7.15 32.73
N THR A 6 21.74 -7.22 33.40
CA THR A 6 22.71 -8.32 33.34
C THR A 6 22.07 -9.62 33.86
N ILE A 7 21.99 -10.66 33.02
CA ILE A 7 21.63 -12.02 33.44
C ILE A 7 22.94 -12.79 33.65
N THR A 8 23.35 -12.92 34.91
CA THR A 8 24.47 -13.79 35.33
C THR A 8 23.95 -15.23 35.38
N VAL A 9 24.42 -16.10 34.47
CA VAL A 9 24.16 -17.54 34.54
C VAL A 9 25.36 -18.22 35.20
N ILE A 10 25.23 -18.52 36.49
CA ILE A 10 26.11 -19.41 37.25
C ILE A 10 25.50 -20.81 37.12
N PHE A 11 26.18 -21.84 36.61
CA PHE A 11 25.97 -23.23 37.07
C PHE A 11 27.17 -24.15 36.75
N PHE A 12 27.88 -24.50 37.82
CA PHE A 12 28.49 -25.78 38.20
C PHE A 12 28.90 -26.81 37.12
N ASN A 13 30.22 -27.02 37.07
CA ASN A 13 30.95 -28.29 36.98
C ASN A 13 30.45 -29.41 36.05
N GLY A 14 31.23 -29.63 35.00
CA GLY A 14 31.94 -30.91 34.86
C GLY A 14 31.41 -31.89 33.81
N LEU A 15 32.16 -31.96 32.71
CA LEU A 15 32.40 -33.18 31.93
C LEU A 15 31.21 -33.80 31.17
N PHE A 16 31.00 -33.35 29.94
CA PHE A 16 30.70 -34.29 28.84
C PHE A 16 31.17 -33.73 27.49
N LEU A 17 32.07 -34.48 26.87
CA LEU A 17 32.75 -34.23 25.60
C LEU A 17 31.83 -34.51 24.41
N MET A 18 31.94 -33.65 23.40
CA MET A 18 31.72 -33.90 21.96
C MET A 18 30.43 -34.57 21.51
N LEU A 19 29.60 -33.80 20.79
CA LEU A 19 29.29 -34.12 19.40
C LEU A 19 28.81 -32.86 18.67
N ALA A 20 29.54 -32.56 17.60
CA ALA A 20 29.35 -31.42 16.73
C ALA A 20 27.98 -31.50 16.03
N GLY A 21 27.29 -30.36 15.97
CA GLY A 21 26.11 -30.20 15.13
C GLY A 21 25.04 -29.36 15.80
N LEU A 22 25.22 -28.04 15.87
CA LEU A 22 24.06 -27.17 16.01
C LEU A 22 24.33 -25.76 15.46
N MET A 23 23.65 -25.51 14.33
CA MET A 23 23.18 -24.23 13.83
C MET A 23 24.22 -23.16 13.47
N LEU A 24 24.39 -23.06 12.15
CA LEU A 24 24.63 -21.84 11.40
C LEU A 24 23.90 -20.64 12.03
N PHE A 25 24.65 -19.75 12.66
CA PHE A 25 24.18 -18.38 12.93
C PHE A 25 24.35 -17.56 11.66
N LEU A 26 23.25 -17.39 10.92
CA LEU A 26 23.15 -16.28 9.97
C LEU A 26 23.06 -14.98 10.78
N PRO A 27 23.82 -13.92 10.46
CA PRO A 27 23.46 -12.61 10.93
C PRO A 27 22.11 -12.26 10.30
N ALA A 28 21.06 -12.25 11.12
CA ALA A 28 19.83 -11.56 10.78
C ALA A 28 20.16 -10.07 10.72
N CYS A 29 20.44 -9.56 9.51
CA CYS A 29 20.29 -8.13 9.26
C CYS A 29 18.79 -7.84 9.32
N SER A 30 18.34 -7.35 10.47
CA SER A 30 17.11 -6.57 10.52
C SER A 30 17.37 -5.33 9.67
N SER A 31 16.68 -5.19 8.54
CA SER A 31 16.64 -3.91 7.84
C SER A 31 16.14 -2.87 8.82
N ASP A 32 16.99 -1.89 9.08
CA ASP A 32 16.66 -0.73 9.88
C ASP A 32 15.47 -0.04 9.22
N SER A 33 14.53 0.35 10.09
CA SER A 33 13.44 1.28 9.92
C SER A 33 13.41 1.94 8.54
N GLU A 34 12.41 1.58 7.74
CA GLU A 34 11.93 2.45 6.70
C GLU A 34 11.62 3.77 7.43
N ASP A 35 12.43 4.81 7.19
CA ASP A 35 12.00 6.16 7.46
C ASP A 35 10.71 6.31 6.67
N ASP A 36 9.58 6.16 7.36
CA ASP A 36 8.27 6.54 6.89
C ASP A 36 8.31 8.06 6.75
N VAL A 37 8.99 8.53 5.72
CA VAL A 37 8.63 9.77 5.07
C VAL A 37 7.32 9.43 4.39
N THR A 38 6.24 9.36 5.17
CA THR A 38 4.90 9.58 4.66
C THR A 38 5.02 10.93 3.95
N PRO A 39 5.03 11.00 2.61
CA PRO A 39 4.90 12.28 1.95
C PRO A 39 3.62 12.87 2.52
N ASP A 40 3.69 14.09 3.06
CA ASP A 40 2.58 14.78 3.72
C ASP A 40 1.28 14.50 2.96
N CYS A 41 0.48 13.57 3.50
CA CYS A 41 -0.67 13.06 2.79
C CYS A 41 -1.80 14.03 3.04
N ASN A 42 -1.95 14.99 2.14
CA ASN A 42 -3.04 15.94 2.26
C ASN A 42 -4.37 15.27 1.89
N LEU A 43 -5.17 15.01 2.93
CA LEU A 43 -6.54 14.52 2.84
C LEU A 43 -7.58 15.65 2.92
N GLU A 44 -7.14 16.89 3.11
CA GLU A 44 -7.99 18.08 3.06
C GLU A 44 -8.08 18.60 1.62
N ASN A 45 -9.25 19.10 1.23
CA ASN A 45 -9.50 19.68 -0.10
C ASN A 45 -9.11 18.76 -1.26
N VAL A 46 -9.38 17.45 -1.13
CA VAL A 46 -9.22 16.50 -2.23
C VAL A 46 -10.18 16.88 -3.36
N THR A 47 -9.61 17.25 -4.50
CA THR A 47 -10.38 17.65 -5.69
C THR A 47 -10.19 16.67 -6.83
N TYR A 48 -11.18 16.56 -7.71
CA TYR A 48 -11.03 15.74 -8.90
C TYR A 48 -9.86 16.23 -9.75
N SER A 49 -9.84 17.51 -10.08
CA SER A 49 -8.86 18.09 -10.99
C SER A 49 -7.45 18.19 -10.38
N GLY A 50 -7.35 18.53 -9.10
CA GLY A 50 -6.07 18.76 -8.41
C GLY A 50 -5.43 17.51 -7.82
N THR A 51 -6.24 16.51 -7.41
CA THR A 51 -5.74 15.34 -6.68
C THR A 51 -6.01 14.04 -7.44
N ILE A 52 -7.25 13.78 -7.82
CA ILE A 52 -7.65 12.46 -8.32
C ILE A 52 -7.23 12.21 -9.76
N ALA A 53 -7.42 13.18 -10.65
CA ALA A 53 -7.04 13.06 -12.05
C ALA A 53 -5.52 12.78 -12.22
N PRO A 54 -4.60 13.46 -11.49
CA PRO A 54 -3.18 13.08 -11.47
C PRO A 54 -2.91 11.63 -11.04
N ILE A 55 -3.60 11.14 -10.00
CA ILE A 55 -3.47 9.74 -9.54
C ILE A 55 -3.91 8.78 -10.65
N MET A 56 -5.05 9.06 -11.31
CA MET A 56 -5.53 8.23 -12.41
C MET A 56 -4.56 8.22 -13.59
N VAL A 57 -3.98 9.37 -13.93
CA VAL A 57 -2.94 9.47 -14.98
C VAL A 57 -1.73 8.61 -14.65
N GLN A 58 -1.28 8.66 -13.39
CA GLN A 58 -0.07 7.97 -12.95
C GLN A 58 -0.24 6.45 -12.88
N TYR A 59 -1.38 5.97 -12.38
CA TYR A 59 -1.54 4.55 -12.00
C TYR A 59 -2.58 3.77 -12.81
N CYS A 60 -3.50 4.43 -13.51
CA CYS A 60 -4.71 3.79 -14.06
C CYS A 60 -4.84 3.93 -15.59
N ASN A 61 -4.54 5.12 -16.12
CA ASN A 61 -4.94 5.51 -17.48
C ASN A 61 -4.12 4.84 -18.60
N SER A 62 -3.04 4.12 -18.28
CA SER A 62 -2.30 3.31 -19.26
C SER A 62 -3.18 2.20 -19.88
N CYS A 63 -4.09 1.63 -19.09
CA CYS A 63 -5.07 0.64 -19.54
C CYS A 63 -6.50 1.19 -19.57
N HIS A 64 -6.81 2.20 -18.76
CA HIS A 64 -8.16 2.77 -18.61
C HIS A 64 -8.30 4.16 -19.27
N SER A 65 -7.64 4.34 -20.42
CA SER A 65 -7.69 5.59 -21.20
C SER A 65 -9.09 5.84 -21.79
N ALA A 66 -9.36 7.08 -22.19
CA ALA A 66 -10.62 7.42 -22.89
C ALA A 66 -10.68 6.85 -24.31
N ALA A 67 -9.55 6.73 -25.01
CA ALA A 67 -9.52 6.31 -26.41
C ALA A 67 -9.57 4.79 -26.59
N ALA A 68 -8.92 4.04 -25.69
CA ALA A 68 -8.84 2.58 -25.76
C ALA A 68 -8.91 1.97 -24.33
N PRO A 69 -10.07 2.03 -23.67
CA PRO A 69 -10.24 1.46 -22.33
C PRO A 69 -10.27 -0.07 -22.37
N GLN A 70 -9.43 -0.71 -21.57
CA GLN A 70 -9.55 -2.13 -21.28
C GLN A 70 -10.80 -2.39 -20.44
N ALA A 71 -11.43 -3.55 -20.68
CA ALA A 71 -12.69 -3.96 -20.02
C ALA A 71 -13.85 -2.95 -20.16
N GLY A 72 -13.77 -1.99 -21.09
CA GLY A 72 -14.78 -0.94 -21.25
C GLY A 72 -14.85 0.06 -20.09
N ILE A 73 -13.81 0.14 -19.24
CA ILE A 73 -13.75 1.04 -18.09
C ILE A 73 -12.83 2.22 -18.40
N VAL A 74 -13.38 3.44 -18.33
CA VAL A 74 -12.64 4.69 -18.52
C VAL A 74 -12.40 5.34 -17.15
N THR A 75 -11.14 5.61 -16.81
CA THR A 75 -10.75 6.40 -15.62
C THR A 75 -10.09 7.72 -15.98
N ALA A 76 -10.00 8.04 -17.28
CA ALA A 76 -9.30 9.20 -17.80
C ALA A 76 -10.12 10.50 -17.79
N ASN A 77 -11.40 10.44 -17.42
CA ASN A 77 -12.27 11.60 -17.27
C ASN A 77 -13.23 11.39 -16.09
N HIS A 78 -13.83 12.48 -15.61
CA HIS A 78 -14.72 12.47 -14.45
C HIS A 78 -15.97 11.61 -14.72
N GLU A 79 -16.57 11.75 -15.91
CA GLU A 79 -17.78 11.02 -16.30
C GLU A 79 -17.60 9.50 -16.18
N GLY A 80 -16.51 8.95 -16.71
CA GLY A 80 -16.22 7.51 -16.61
C GLY A 80 -15.80 7.08 -15.21
N LEU A 81 -14.95 7.90 -14.55
CA LEU A 81 -14.40 7.57 -13.25
C LEU A 81 -15.48 7.56 -12.15
N SER A 82 -16.38 8.55 -12.16
CA SER A 82 -17.43 8.68 -11.15
C SER A 82 -18.40 7.48 -11.16
N VAL A 83 -18.67 6.88 -12.31
CA VAL A 83 -19.49 5.65 -12.39
C VAL A 83 -18.85 4.51 -11.60
N VAL A 84 -17.56 4.23 -11.84
CA VAL A 84 -16.86 3.13 -11.15
C VAL A 84 -16.49 3.46 -9.70
N ALA A 85 -16.43 4.74 -9.36
CA ALA A 85 -16.27 5.21 -8.00
C ALA A 85 -17.54 4.92 -7.17
N LEU A 86 -18.69 5.38 -7.67
CA LEU A 86 -19.97 5.33 -6.96
C LEU A 86 -20.58 3.92 -6.93
N ASP A 87 -20.22 3.04 -7.88
CA ASP A 87 -20.61 1.63 -7.84
C ASP A 87 -19.69 0.75 -6.97
N GLY A 88 -18.68 1.35 -6.33
CA GLY A 88 -17.76 0.71 -5.40
C GLY A 88 -16.62 -0.08 -6.04
N ARG A 89 -16.60 -0.24 -7.38
CA ARG A 89 -15.54 -1.00 -8.05
C ARG A 89 -14.19 -0.34 -7.93
N LEU A 90 -14.10 0.98 -7.93
CA LEU A 90 -12.83 1.68 -7.79
C LEU A 90 -12.17 1.32 -6.46
N LEU A 91 -12.86 1.54 -5.33
CA LEU A 91 -12.33 1.25 -4.00
C LEU A 91 -12.02 -0.23 -3.81
N GLY A 92 -12.94 -1.12 -4.19
CA GLY A 92 -12.69 -2.55 -4.08
C GLY A 92 -11.47 -3.01 -4.88
N SER A 93 -11.27 -2.45 -6.08
CA SER A 93 -10.14 -2.80 -6.95
C SER A 93 -8.81 -2.23 -6.45
N VAL A 94 -8.76 -0.97 -5.99
CA VAL A 94 -7.51 -0.35 -5.47
C VAL A 94 -7.13 -0.86 -4.08
N ASN A 95 -8.11 -1.32 -3.29
CA ASN A 95 -7.87 -1.95 -2.00
C ASN A 95 -7.53 -3.43 -2.11
N HIS A 96 -7.67 -4.03 -3.30
CA HIS A 96 -7.55 -5.47 -3.53
C HIS A 96 -8.50 -6.27 -2.64
N ASP A 97 -9.72 -5.76 -2.48
CA ASP A 97 -10.75 -6.41 -1.67
C ASP A 97 -11.24 -7.69 -2.34
N GLN A 98 -11.69 -8.65 -1.52
CA GLN A 98 -12.22 -9.91 -2.03
C GLN A 98 -13.45 -9.67 -2.91
N GLY A 99 -13.46 -10.30 -4.10
CA GLY A 99 -14.55 -10.15 -5.07
C GLY A 99 -14.32 -9.09 -6.14
N PHE A 100 -13.24 -8.30 -6.05
CA PHE A 100 -12.83 -7.34 -7.07
C PHE A 100 -11.59 -7.80 -7.83
N SER A 101 -11.38 -7.29 -9.05
CA SER A 101 -10.11 -7.52 -9.75
C SER A 101 -9.05 -6.57 -9.16
N PRO A 102 -7.95 -7.07 -8.58
CA PRO A 102 -6.91 -6.21 -8.02
C PRO A 102 -6.32 -5.26 -9.07
N MET A 103 -6.25 -3.98 -8.73
CA MET A 103 -5.64 -2.93 -9.56
C MET A 103 -4.58 -2.14 -8.76
N PRO A 104 -3.47 -1.70 -9.38
CA PRO A 104 -3.14 -1.84 -10.81
C PRO A 104 -2.82 -3.31 -11.16
N LYS A 105 -3.14 -3.71 -12.40
CA LYS A 105 -3.14 -5.13 -12.78
C LYS A 105 -1.74 -5.73 -12.70
N ASN A 106 -1.61 -6.85 -11.98
CA ASN A 106 -0.35 -7.58 -11.76
C ASN A 106 0.75 -6.73 -11.10
N MET A 107 0.37 -5.65 -10.43
CA MET A 107 1.25 -4.75 -9.70
C MET A 107 0.95 -4.81 -8.21
N PRO A 108 1.88 -4.35 -7.35
CA PRO A 108 1.58 -4.11 -5.95
C PRO A 108 0.39 -3.17 -5.77
N LYS A 109 -0.29 -3.30 -4.63
CA LYS A 109 -1.32 -2.36 -4.20
C LYS A 109 -0.74 -0.94 -4.16
N LEU A 110 -1.56 0.06 -4.48
CA LEU A 110 -1.17 1.46 -4.33
C LEU A 110 -0.72 1.72 -2.88
N ALA A 111 0.21 2.66 -2.72
CA ALA A 111 0.57 3.19 -1.42
C ALA A 111 -0.66 3.76 -0.69
N GLU A 112 -0.55 3.94 0.63
CA GLU A 112 -1.67 4.35 1.48
C GLU A 112 -2.24 5.70 1.05
N CYS A 113 -1.42 6.74 0.92
CA CYS A 113 -1.90 8.08 0.62
C CYS A 113 -2.79 8.20 -0.64
N PRO A 114 -2.41 7.73 -1.84
CA PRO A 114 -3.30 7.81 -3.00
C PRO A 114 -4.58 6.99 -2.83
N ARG A 115 -4.55 5.89 -2.06
CA ARG A 115 -5.78 5.12 -1.75
C ARG A 115 -6.70 5.89 -0.83
N GLU A 116 -6.16 6.56 0.19
CA GLU A 116 -6.93 7.39 1.11
C GLU A 116 -7.52 8.60 0.39
N GLN A 117 -6.77 9.28 -0.48
CA GLN A 117 -7.28 10.38 -1.29
C GLN A 117 -8.42 9.92 -2.20
N ILE A 118 -8.27 8.77 -2.87
CA ILE A 118 -9.38 8.17 -3.64
C ILE A 118 -10.57 7.90 -2.70
N ALA A 119 -10.36 7.29 -1.53
CA ALA A 119 -11.44 7.00 -0.59
C ALA A 119 -12.18 8.24 -0.12
N VAL A 120 -11.47 9.31 0.25
CA VAL A 120 -12.06 10.61 0.62
C VAL A 120 -12.92 11.14 -0.51
N TRP A 121 -12.38 11.24 -1.73
CA TRP A 121 -13.13 11.76 -2.87
C TRP A 121 -14.36 10.91 -3.23
N VAL A 122 -14.25 9.57 -3.16
CA VAL A 122 -15.41 8.69 -3.39
C VAL A 122 -16.46 8.88 -2.29
N ASN A 123 -16.05 8.98 -1.03
CA ASN A 123 -16.96 9.20 0.11
C ASN A 123 -17.66 10.57 0.05
N ASP A 124 -17.01 11.57 -0.55
CA ASP A 124 -17.59 12.90 -0.80
C ASP A 124 -18.56 12.90 -2.00
N GLY A 125 -18.83 11.74 -2.60
CA GLY A 125 -19.77 11.60 -3.71
C GLY A 125 -19.14 11.80 -5.09
N ALA A 126 -17.82 11.66 -5.19
CA ALA A 126 -17.05 11.81 -6.42
C ALA A 126 -17.33 13.15 -7.17
N PRO A 127 -17.22 14.32 -6.50
CA PRO A 127 -17.50 15.62 -7.12
C PRO A 127 -16.51 15.95 -8.26
N ASP A 128 -16.98 16.70 -9.27
CA ASP A 128 -16.15 17.29 -10.31
C ASP A 128 -15.73 18.71 -9.90
N ASN A 129 -14.62 18.82 -9.16
CA ASN A 129 -14.14 20.05 -8.53
C ASN A 129 -12.64 20.30 -8.70
#